data_AF-A0A413YT60-F1
#
_entry.id   AF-A0A413YT60-F1
#
_cell.length_a   1.000
_cell.length_b   1.000
_cell.length_c   1.000
_cell.angle_alpha   90.00
_cell.angle_beta   90.00
_cell.angle_gamma   90.00
#
_symmetry.space_group_name_H-M   'P 1'
#
loop_
_entity.id
_entity.type
_entity.pdbx_description
1 polymer ?
#
loop_
_entity_poly.entity_id
_entity_poly.type
_entity_poly.pdbx_seq_one_letter_code
_entity_poly.pdbx_strand_id
1 'polypeptide(L)'
;MTKDEWYRQLFERLDDSKFRSSFHLKQKDIDYINEKGLETIRQHAKDFITKREAPAYIANDGKQTPMKGHPVFIAQHATATCCRECIRKWHKMQPGKELSQVQQDYLVDVIMTWIQRQMER
;
A
#
# COMPACT_ATOMS: atom_id res chain seq x y z
N MET A 1 19.67 11.27 1.42
CA MET A 1 18.19 11.39 1.37
C MET A 1 17.65 10.76 2.64
N THR A 2 16.94 11.54 3.44
CA THR A 2 16.28 11.08 4.68
C THR A 2 15.01 10.28 4.37
N LYS A 3 14.44 9.60 5.37
CA LYS A 3 13.14 8.92 5.24
C LYS A 3 12.05 9.90 4.82
N ASP A 4 12.01 11.08 5.42
CA ASP A 4 10.99 12.09 5.13
C ASP A 4 11.10 12.65 3.72
N GLU A 5 12.32 12.93 3.26
CA GLU A 5 12.57 13.36 1.87
C GLU A 5 12.12 12.30 0.86
N TRP A 6 12.41 11.03 1.15
CA TRP A 6 11.97 9.91 0.31
C TRP A 6 10.44 9.81 0.26
N TYR A 7 9.77 9.88 1.42
CA TYR A 7 8.30 9.79 1.49
C TYR A 7 7.65 10.96 0.75
N ARG A 8 8.18 12.17 0.91
CA ARG A 8 7.69 13.35 0.17
C ARG A 8 7.77 13.13 -1.34
N GLN A 9 8.95 12.77 -1.86
CA GLN A 9 9.13 12.52 -3.29
C GLN A 9 8.27 11.35 -3.80
N LEU A 10 8.12 10.29 -3.00
CA LEU A 10 7.26 9.16 -3.35
C LEU A 10 5.81 9.60 -3.52
N PHE A 11 5.25 10.31 -2.54
CA PHE A 11 3.86 10.75 -2.58
C PHE A 11 3.60 11.81 -3.66
N GLU A 12 4.53 12.75 -3.88
CA GLU A 12 4.47 13.69 -5.00
C GLU A 12 4.37 12.94 -6.35
N ARG A 13 5.25 11.95 -6.57
CA ARG A 13 5.22 11.14 -7.80
C ARG A 13 3.98 10.26 -7.93
N LEU A 14 3.42 9.78 -6.82
CA LEU A 14 2.17 9.02 -6.83
C LEU A 14 1.00 9.93 -7.22
N ASP A 15 0.96 11.16 -6.70
CA ASP A 15 -0.07 12.15 -7.02
C ASP A 15 -0.02 12.58 -8.51
N ASP A 16 1.19 12.70 -9.09
CA ASP A 16 1.38 12.98 -10.53
C ASP A 16 0.87 11.85 -11.45
N SER A 17 0.76 10.62 -10.94
CA SER A 17 0.29 9.48 -11.74
C SER A 17 -1.23 9.44 -11.78
N LYS A 18 -1.83 9.80 -12.92
CA LYS A 18 -3.31 9.77 -13.15
C LYS A 18 -4.00 8.49 -12.66
N PHE A 19 -3.35 7.32 -12.81
CA PHE A 19 -3.91 6.07 -12.31
C PHE A 19 -3.89 6.00 -10.79
N ARG A 20 -2.75 6.31 -10.16
CA ARG A 20 -2.56 6.21 -8.70
C ARG A 20 -3.37 7.27 -7.96
N SER A 21 -3.40 8.49 -8.47
CA SER A 21 -4.17 9.59 -7.88
C SER A 21 -5.69 9.47 -8.08
N SER A 22 -6.18 8.54 -8.91
CA SER A 22 -7.61 8.28 -9.06
C SER A 22 -8.25 7.51 -7.89
N PHE A 23 -7.43 6.94 -6.99
CA PHE A 23 -7.92 6.18 -5.84
C PHE A 23 -8.17 7.10 -4.65
N HIS A 24 -9.34 6.95 -4.02
CA HIS A 24 -9.75 7.70 -2.83
C HIS A 24 -10.54 6.77 -1.89
N LEU A 25 -10.47 7.03 -0.58
CA LEU A 25 -11.37 6.40 0.38
C LEU A 25 -12.79 6.95 0.20
N LYS A 26 -13.80 6.08 0.25
CA LYS A 26 -15.21 6.48 0.29
C LYS A 26 -15.68 6.52 1.74
N GLN A 27 -16.85 7.14 1.98
CA GLN A 27 -17.43 7.22 3.33
C GLN A 27 -17.48 5.86 4.03
N LYS A 28 -17.95 4.81 3.34
CA LYS A 28 -17.98 3.44 3.89
C LYS A 28 -16.61 2.90 4.32
N ASP A 29 -15.54 3.30 3.63
CA ASP A 29 -14.18 2.84 3.92
C ASP A 29 -13.65 3.59 5.15
N ILE A 30 -13.99 4.89 5.27
CA ILE A 30 -13.72 5.72 6.45
C ILE A 30 -14.48 5.20 7.66
N ASP A 31 -15.77 4.91 7.52
CA ASP A 31 -16.61 4.36 8.59
C ASP A 31 -16.04 3.03 9.10
N TYR A 32 -15.61 2.15 8.19
CA TYR A 32 -14.95 0.89 8.56
C TYR A 32 -13.63 1.11 9.30
N ILE A 33 -12.81 2.09 8.88
CA ILE A 33 -11.58 2.44 9.59
C ILE A 33 -11.90 2.97 11.00
N ASN A 34 -12.91 3.83 11.13
CA ASN A 34 -13.33 4.38 12.42
C ASN A 34 -13.90 3.29 13.34
N GLU A 35 -14.66 2.34 12.81
CA GLU A 35 -15.20 1.21 13.57
C GLU A 35 -14.09 0.28 14.08
N LYS A 36 -13.08 -0.02 13.25
CA LYS A 36 -12.00 -0.97 13.60
C LYS A 36 -10.82 -0.33 14.33
N GLY A 37 -10.57 0.95 14.12
CA GLY A 37 -9.38 1.66 14.60
C GLY A 37 -8.14 1.45 13.73
N LEU A 38 -7.24 2.44 13.73
CA LEU A 38 -6.04 2.47 12.90
C LEU A 38 -5.06 1.33 13.20
N GLU A 39 -4.96 0.87 14.44
CA GLU A 39 -4.09 -0.25 14.82
C GLU A 39 -4.53 -1.56 14.16
N THR A 40 -5.83 -1.84 14.18
CA THR A 40 -6.42 -2.99 13.49
C THR A 40 -6.20 -2.91 11.98
N ILE A 41 -6.38 -1.73 11.37
CA ILE A 41 -6.13 -1.52 9.93
C ILE A 41 -4.65 -1.73 9.59
N ARG A 42 -3.72 -1.30 10.45
CA ARG A 42 -2.28 -1.58 10.29
C ARG A 42 -2.01 -3.08 10.35
N GLN A 43 -2.67 -3.83 11.24
CA GLN A 43 -2.52 -5.28 11.28
C GLN A 43 -3.04 -5.94 9.99
N HIS A 44 -4.18 -5.50 9.46
CA HIS A 44 -4.68 -5.98 8.17
C HIS A 44 -3.67 -5.71 7.04
N ALA A 45 -3.03 -4.54 7.02
CA ALA A 45 -1.99 -4.23 6.04
C ALA A 45 -0.77 -5.15 6.16
N LYS A 46 -0.30 -5.43 7.39
CA LYS A 46 0.77 -6.42 7.61
C LYS A 46 0.39 -7.79 7.06
N ASP A 47 -0.82 -8.25 7.40
CA ASP A 47 -1.34 -9.54 6.96
C ASP A 47 -1.41 -9.64 5.44
N PHE A 48 -1.92 -8.61 4.76
CA PHE A 48 -2.01 -8.61 3.31
C PHE A 48 -0.64 -8.58 2.63
N ILE A 49 0.29 -7.74 3.11
CA ILE A 49 1.66 -7.72 2.57
C ILE A 49 2.33 -9.08 2.76
N THR A 50 2.29 -9.64 3.98
CA THR A 50 2.92 -10.93 4.31
C THR A 50 2.35 -12.06 3.45
N LYS A 51 1.03 -12.14 3.32
CA LYS A 51 0.36 -13.27 2.65
C LYS A 51 0.36 -13.15 1.12
N ARG A 52 0.34 -11.93 0.58
CA ARG A 52 0.09 -11.70 -0.86
C ARG A 52 1.26 -11.13 -1.64
N GLU A 53 2.14 -10.35 -1.01
CA GLU A 53 3.19 -9.58 -1.70
C GLU A 53 4.62 -9.99 -1.28
N ALA A 54 4.77 -10.51 -0.06
CA ALA A 54 6.04 -10.93 0.48
C ALA A 54 6.65 -12.13 -0.26
N PRO A 55 5.90 -13.20 -0.63
CA PRO A 55 6.50 -14.39 -1.21
C PRO A 55 7.32 -14.11 -2.47
N ALA A 56 8.42 -14.86 -2.66
CA ALA A 56 9.28 -14.71 -3.83
C ALA A 56 8.55 -15.05 -5.15
N TYR A 57 7.60 -15.98 -5.09
CA TYR A 57 6.77 -16.42 -6.20
C TYR A 57 5.29 -16.33 -5.82
N ILE A 58 4.51 -15.61 -6.62
CA ILE A 58 3.06 -15.41 -6.45
C ILE A 58 2.39 -15.85 -7.74
N ALA A 59 1.57 -16.91 -7.68
CA ALA A 59 1.00 -17.54 -8.86
C ALA A 59 0.11 -16.60 -9.70
N ASN A 60 -0.55 -15.63 -9.07
CA ASN A 60 -1.44 -14.66 -9.69
C ASN A 60 -0.92 -13.21 -9.55
N ASP A 61 0.40 -13.00 -9.59
CA ASP A 61 0.99 -11.67 -9.47
C ASP A 61 0.41 -10.68 -10.50
N GLY A 62 0.16 -9.45 -10.05
CA GLY A 62 -0.60 -8.43 -10.78
C GLY A 62 -2.13 -8.52 -10.63
N LYS A 63 -2.67 -9.60 -10.06
CA LYS A 63 -4.13 -9.81 -9.86
C LYS A 63 -4.49 -10.27 -8.44
N GLN A 64 -3.53 -10.37 -7.53
CA GLN A 64 -3.71 -10.83 -6.15
C GLN A 64 -4.45 -9.85 -5.23
N THR A 65 -4.39 -8.55 -5.54
CA THR A 65 -4.97 -7.49 -4.70
C THR A 65 -6.21 -6.91 -5.38
N PRO A 66 -7.43 -7.17 -4.87
CA PRO A 66 -8.66 -6.59 -5.39
C PRO A 66 -8.60 -5.06 -5.43
N MET A 67 -9.38 -4.40 -6.29
CA MET A 67 -9.43 -2.93 -6.32
C MET A 67 -10.41 -2.32 -5.30
N LYS A 68 -11.23 -3.15 -4.64
CA LYS A 68 -12.34 -2.73 -3.77
C LYS A 68 -12.54 -3.76 -2.65
N GLY A 69 -13.33 -3.40 -1.63
CA GLY A 69 -13.80 -4.30 -0.58
C GLY A 69 -13.04 -4.18 0.74
N HIS A 70 -11.92 -3.47 0.78
CA HIS A 70 -11.20 -3.12 2.00
C HIS A 70 -10.38 -1.83 1.78
N PRO A 71 -10.30 -0.90 2.77
CA PRO A 71 -9.53 0.34 2.64
C PRO A 71 -8.05 0.10 2.29
N VAL A 72 -7.44 -0.92 2.88
CA VAL A 72 -6.04 -1.30 2.57
C VAL A 72 -5.86 -1.69 1.10
N PHE A 73 -6.84 -2.34 0.46
CA PHE A 73 -6.70 -2.69 -0.95
C PHE A 73 -6.69 -1.44 -1.84
N ILE A 74 -7.54 -0.47 -1.53
CA ILE A 74 -7.56 0.83 -2.21
C ILE A 74 -6.22 1.53 -2.03
N ALA A 75 -5.72 1.55 -0.78
CA ALA A 75 -4.42 2.12 -0.46
C ALA A 75 -3.28 1.43 -1.21
N GLN A 76 -3.28 0.09 -1.30
CA GLN A 76 -2.24 -0.64 -2.04
C GLN A 76 -2.18 -0.25 -3.52
N HIS A 77 -3.32 -0.04 -4.16
CA HIS A 77 -3.36 0.46 -5.54
C HIS A 77 -2.93 1.91 -5.63
N ALA A 78 -3.36 2.77 -4.70
CA ALA A 78 -2.95 4.17 -4.63
C ALA A 78 -1.43 4.31 -4.43
N THR A 79 -0.81 3.46 -3.61
CA THR A 79 0.61 3.55 -3.26
C THR A 79 1.52 2.63 -4.05
N ALA A 80 1.00 1.92 -5.05
CA ALA A 80 1.77 0.97 -5.86
C ALA A 80 2.41 -0.19 -5.06
N THR A 81 1.72 -0.66 -4.03
CA THR A 81 2.10 -1.82 -3.20
C THR A 81 1.19 -3.03 -3.43
N CYS A 82 0.43 -3.03 -4.53
CA CYS A 82 -0.57 -4.06 -4.87
C CYS A 82 -0.05 -5.25 -5.69
N CYS A 83 1.18 -5.16 -6.22
CA CYS A 83 1.87 -6.28 -6.86
C CYS A 83 3.39 -6.11 -6.92
N ARG A 84 4.13 -7.19 -7.23
CA ARG A 84 5.60 -7.14 -7.31
C ARG A 84 6.10 -6.18 -8.36
N GLU A 85 5.43 -6.11 -9.51
CA GLU A 85 5.83 -5.19 -10.58
C GLU A 85 5.61 -3.72 -10.18
N CYS A 86 4.55 -3.43 -9.43
CA CYS A 86 4.33 -2.10 -8.86
C CYS A 86 5.42 -1.78 -7.83
N ILE A 87 5.69 -2.71 -6.91
CA ILE A 87 6.73 -2.57 -5.89
C ILE A 87 8.11 -2.36 -6.53
N ARG A 88 8.44 -3.07 -7.61
CA ARG A 88 9.69 -2.89 -8.36
C ARG A 88 9.82 -1.49 -8.95
N LYS A 89 8.77 -1.01 -9.65
CA LYS A 89 8.80 0.29 -10.32
C LYS A 89 8.88 1.45 -9.33
N TRP A 90 8.12 1.37 -8.25
CA TRP A 90 7.89 2.49 -7.32
C TRP A 90 8.78 2.46 -6.08
N HIS A 91 9.02 1.28 -5.51
CA HIS A 91 9.76 1.10 -4.26
C HIS A 91 11.13 0.43 -4.45
N LYS A 92 11.50 0.13 -5.69
CA LYS A 92 12.83 -0.37 -6.08
C LYS A 92 13.22 -1.72 -5.46
N MET A 93 12.24 -2.53 -5.06
CA MET A 93 12.48 -3.88 -4.55
C MET A 93 12.30 -4.89 -5.69
N GLN A 94 13.31 -5.73 -5.93
CA GLN A 94 13.32 -6.65 -7.07
C GLN A 94 12.33 -7.82 -6.89
N PRO A 95 11.63 -8.27 -7.94
CA PRO A 95 10.82 -9.49 -7.91
C PRO A 95 11.69 -10.75 -7.81
N GLY A 96 11.08 -11.91 -7.56
CA GLY A 96 11.78 -13.20 -7.48
C GLY A 96 12.56 -13.41 -6.19
N LYS A 97 12.45 -12.49 -5.23
CA LYS A 97 12.96 -12.62 -3.86
C LYS A 97 11.88 -12.29 -2.86
N GLU A 98 11.86 -13.04 -1.77
CA GLU A 98 10.96 -12.75 -0.67
C GLU A 98 11.26 -11.35 -0.09
N LEU A 99 10.22 -10.61 0.30
CA LEU A 99 10.41 -9.33 0.97
C LEU A 99 10.96 -9.57 2.38
N SER A 100 12.04 -8.90 2.73
CA SER A 100 12.52 -8.89 4.12
C SER A 100 11.51 -8.20 5.04
N GLN A 101 11.58 -8.49 6.34
CA GLN A 101 10.70 -7.84 7.32
C GLN A 101 10.76 -6.31 7.23
N VAL A 102 11.96 -5.74 7.07
CA VAL A 102 12.16 -4.29 6.91
C VAL A 102 11.45 -3.75 5.66
N GLN A 103 11.47 -4.50 4.55
CA GLN A 103 10.76 -4.14 3.33
C GLN A 103 9.25 -4.20 3.53
N GLN A 104 8.74 -5.24 4.19
CA GLN A 104 7.32 -5.38 4.49
C GLN A 104 6.84 -4.25 5.41
N ASP A 105 7.56 -3.95 6.48
CA ASP A 105 7.24 -2.87 7.42
C ASP A 105 7.22 -1.51 6.72
N TYR A 106 8.18 -1.26 5.82
CA TYR A 106 8.19 -0.06 4.98
C TYR A 106 6.93 0.04 4.11
N LEU A 107 6.51 -1.04 3.44
CA LEU A 107 5.30 -1.02 2.60
C LEU A 107 4.05 -0.76 3.44
N VAL A 108 3.97 -1.36 4.63
CA VAL A 108 2.89 -1.11 5.59
C VAL A 108 2.88 0.35 6.03
N ASP A 109 4.02 0.94 6.33
CA ASP A 109 4.12 2.37 6.68
C ASP A 109 3.64 3.27 5.55
N VAL A 110 4.01 2.98 4.30
CA VAL A 110 3.55 3.74 3.13
C VAL A 110 2.02 3.65 2.98
N ILE A 111 1.44 2.45 3.10
CA ILE A 111 0.00 2.23 3.06
C ILE A 111 -0.71 3.03 4.15
N MET A 112 -0.24 2.93 5.40
CA MET A 112 -0.87 3.60 6.53
C MET A 112 -0.73 5.12 6.46
N THR A 113 0.39 5.63 5.97
CA THR A 113 0.60 7.06 5.73
C THR A 113 -0.42 7.60 4.73
N TRP A 114 -0.68 6.84 3.65
CA TRP A 114 -1.69 7.24 2.67
C TRP A 114 -3.10 7.22 3.28
N ILE A 115 -3.45 6.17 4.03
CA ILE A 115 -4.76 6.05 4.68
C ILE A 115 -5.01 7.23 5.63
N GLN A 116 -4.05 7.56 6.49
CA GLN A 116 -4.16 8.69 7.42
C GLN A 116 -4.39 10.01 6.66
N ARG A 117 -3.60 10.29 5.62
CA ARG A 117 -3.80 11.47 4.77
C ARG A 117 -5.17 11.52 4.09
N GLN A 118 -5.75 10.38 3.73
CA GLN A 118 -7.11 10.35 3.15
C GLN A 118 -8.20 10.59 4.19
N MET A 119 -7.97 10.23 5.45
CA MET A 119 -8.93 10.50 6.54
C MET A 119 -8.92 11.97 6.98
N GLU A 120 -7.83 12.70 6.71
CA GLU A 120 -7.66 14.13 7.02
C GLU A 120 -8.14 15.06 5.89
N ARG A 121 -8.53 14.50 4.74
CA ARG A 121 -9.05 15.26 3.58
C ARG A 121 -10.54 15.50 3.70
#